data_AF-A0A4Q4XDQ0-F1
#
_entry.id   AF-A0A4Q4XDQ0-F1
#
_cell.length_a   1.000
_cell.length_b   1.000
_cell.length_c   1.000
_cell.angle_alpha   90.00
_cell.angle_beta   90.00
_cell.angle_gamma   90.00
#
_symmetry.space_group_name_H-M   'P 1'
#
loop_
_entity.id
_entity.type
_entity.pdbx_description
1 polymer ?
#
loop_
_entity_poly.entity_id
_entity_poly.type
_entity_poly.pdbx_seq_one_letter_code
_entity_poly.pdbx_strand_id
1 'polypeptide(L)'
;MSLAEYQKQLVDLQGSQLLYYEDFDREDADAFIENRAPENDATPLDQLLDHDLRESVVAAIEGLPEREKLMMSLYYEQDLNLREIGAVMGVSESRVCQIHSQAIARIRSRLRDRAWLPTPT
;
A
#
# COMPACT_ATOMS: atom_id res chain seq x y z
N MET A 1 18.93 -23.67 14.65
CA MET A 1 18.20 -22.39 14.75
C MET A 1 17.44 -22.19 13.46
N SER A 2 16.13 -21.98 13.53
CA SER A 2 15.32 -21.69 12.34
C SER A 2 15.59 -20.26 11.87
N LEU A 3 15.41 -20.00 10.58
CA LEU A 3 15.58 -18.67 9.99
C LEU A 3 14.72 -17.60 10.70
N ALA A 4 13.51 -17.99 11.11
CA ALA A 4 12.59 -17.13 11.84
C ALA A 4 13.09 -16.76 13.24
N GLU A 5 13.72 -17.70 13.96
CA GLU A 5 14.32 -17.43 15.26
C GLU A 5 15.54 -16.50 15.14
N TYR A 6 16.35 -16.68 14.10
CA TYR A 6 17.50 -15.82 13.82
C TYR A 6 17.07 -14.38 13.47
N GLN A 7 16.03 -14.23 12.63
CA GLN A 7 15.48 -12.93 12.25
C GLN A 7 14.87 -12.20 13.46
N LYS A 8 14.18 -12.92 14.35
CA LYS A 8 13.64 -12.35 15.60
C LYS A 8 14.75 -11.82 16.52
N GLN A 9 15.85 -12.56 16.64
CA GLN A 9 16.99 -12.14 17.46
C GLN A 9 17.74 -10.93 16.87
N LEU A 10 17.79 -10.79 15.54
CA LEU A 10 18.36 -9.62 14.88
C LEU A 10 17.54 -8.34 15.12
N VAL A 11 16.20 -8.45 15.14
CA VAL A 11 15.30 -7.32 15.42
C VAL A 11 15.42 -6.85 16.87
N ASP A 12 15.52 -7.77 17.83
CA ASP A 12 15.73 -7.44 19.26
C ASP A 12 17.05 -6.70 19.52
N LEU A 13 18.05 -6.86 18.64
CA LEU A 13 19.37 -6.22 18.74
C LEU A 13 19.45 -4.85 18.05
N GLN A 14 18.41 -4.43 17.31
CA GLN A 14 18.44 -3.24 16.46
C GLN A 14 18.30 -1.90 17.22
N GLY A 15 18.56 -1.89 18.53
CA GLY A 15 18.33 -0.73 19.41
C GLY A 15 19.57 -0.18 20.12
N SER A 16 20.79 -0.64 19.80
CA SER A 16 22.00 -0.14 20.47
C SER A 16 23.09 0.27 19.49
N GLN A 17 23.39 1.57 19.46
CA GLN A 17 24.52 2.15 18.73
C GLN A 17 25.66 2.45 19.72
N LEU A 18 26.84 1.89 19.45
CA LEU A 18 28.05 2.19 20.21
C LEU A 18 28.58 3.55 19.72
N LEU A 19 28.47 4.58 20.57
CA LEU A 19 28.99 5.91 20.29
C LEU A 19 30.40 6.03 20.89
N TYR A 20 31.37 6.44 20.07
CA TYR A 20 32.71 6.78 20.55
C TYR A 20 32.71 8.22 21.03
N TYR A 21 33.31 8.46 22.20
CA TYR A 21 33.36 9.79 22.82
C TYR A 21 34.05 10.85 21.94
N GLU A 22 34.90 10.41 21.00
CA GLU A 22 35.63 11.27 20.06
C GLU A 22 34.76 11.88 18.95
N ASP A 23 33.51 11.41 18.75
CA ASP A 23 32.60 11.94 17.72
C ASP A 23 31.85 13.21 18.16
N PHE A 24 31.92 13.60 19.43
CA PHE A 24 31.30 14.84 19.96
C PHE A 24 32.11 16.11 19.68
N ASP A 25 33.36 16.00 19.23
CA ASP A 25 34.30 17.13 19.11
C ASP A 25 34.30 17.78 17.72
N ARG A 26 33.41 17.36 16.81
CA ARG A 26 33.25 17.98 15.48
C ARG A 26 32.04 18.90 15.50
N GLU A 27 32.23 20.16 15.08
CA GLU A 27 31.17 21.17 14.89
C GLU A 27 30.09 20.77 13.86
N ASP A 28 30.19 19.56 13.27
CA ASP A 28 29.21 18.89 12.41
C ASP A 28 28.38 17.80 13.14
N ALA A 29 28.39 17.77 14.48
CA ALA A 29 27.64 16.77 15.27
C ALA A 29 26.13 16.78 14.96
N ASP A 30 25.56 17.95 14.70
CA ASP A 30 24.14 18.09 14.36
C ASP A 30 23.84 17.53 12.96
N ALA A 31 24.76 17.67 12.00
CA ALA A 31 24.59 17.17 10.64
C ALA A 31 24.73 15.64 10.54
N PHE A 32 25.50 15.01 11.44
CA PHE A 32 25.68 13.55 11.46
C PHE A 32 24.50 12.80 12.07
N ILE A 33 23.76 13.41 13.01
CA ILE A 33 22.55 12.81 13.60
C ILE A 33 21.35 12.96 12.64
N GLU A 34 21.25 14.08 11.93
CA GLU A 34 20.11 14.36 11.05
C GLU A 34 20.16 13.54 9.74
N ASN A 35 21.37 13.20 9.25
CA ASN A 35 21.55 12.49 7.98
C ASN A 35 21.45 10.96 8.06
N ARG A 36 20.90 10.43 9.16
CA ARG A 36 20.57 9.00 9.30
C ARG A 36 19.17 8.79 9.86
N ALA A 37 18.20 9.53 9.34
CA ALA A 37 16.91 8.90 9.09
C ALA A 37 17.17 7.78 8.05
N PRO A 38 17.07 6.50 8.39
CA PRO A 38 17.18 5.46 7.39
C PRO A 38 16.13 5.72 6.32
N GLU A 39 16.56 5.94 5.08
CA GLU A 39 15.69 6.20 3.91
C GLU A 39 14.75 5.01 3.57
N ASN A 40 14.62 4.03 4.46
CA ASN A 40 13.86 2.80 4.21
C ASN A 40 13.33 2.08 5.46
N ASP A 41 13.02 2.79 6.54
CA ASP A 41 12.33 2.20 7.69
C ASP A 41 10.82 2.41 7.57
N ALA A 42 10.16 1.62 6.71
CA ALA A 42 8.74 1.33 6.94
C ALA A 42 8.67 0.63 8.29
N THR A 43 8.16 1.32 9.31
CA THR A 43 8.10 0.78 10.67
C THR A 43 7.26 -0.50 10.68
N PRO A 44 7.44 -1.41 11.66
CA PRO A 44 6.59 -2.60 11.77
C PRO A 44 5.09 -2.26 11.78
N LEU A 45 4.73 -1.07 12.28
CA LEU A 45 3.37 -0.54 12.23
C LEU A 45 2.96 -0.16 10.81
N ASP A 46 3.81 0.52 10.04
CA ASP A 46 3.53 0.88 8.64
C ASP A 46 3.35 -0.36 7.76
N GLN A 47 4.15 -1.41 7.99
CA GLN A 47 4.02 -2.68 7.28
C GLN A 47 2.69 -3.39 7.61
N LEU A 48 2.26 -3.35 8.87
CA LEU A 48 0.98 -3.90 9.30
C LEU A 48 -0.19 -3.11 8.66
N LEU A 49 -0.11 -1.78 8.66
CA LEU A 49 -1.12 -0.92 8.07
C LEU A 49 -1.21 -1.10 6.54
N ASP A 50 -0.09 -1.25 5.84
CA ASP A 50 -0.08 -1.54 4.40
C ASP A 50 -0.68 -2.92 4.10
N HIS A 51 -0.40 -3.92 4.95
CA HIS A 51 -0.99 -5.24 4.85
C HIS A 51 -2.52 -5.21 5.03
N ASP A 52 -3.00 -4.56 6.09
CA ASP A 52 -4.44 -4.43 6.36
C ASP A 52 -5.16 -3.64 5.26
N LEU A 53 -4.51 -2.61 4.72
CA LEU A 53 -5.02 -1.84 3.59
C LEU A 53 -5.11 -2.73 2.34
N ARG A 54 -4.07 -3.50 2.04
CA ARG A 54 -4.05 -4.44 0.92
C ARG A 54 -5.16 -5.47 1.04
N GLU A 55 -5.31 -6.11 2.19
CA GLU A 55 -6.40 -7.07 2.43
C GLU A 55 -7.78 -6.43 2.27
N SER A 56 -7.94 -5.20 2.75
CA SER A 56 -9.18 -4.44 2.61
C SER A 56 -9.50 -4.10 1.16
N VAL A 57 -8.49 -3.74 0.35
CA VAL A 57 -8.64 -3.51 -1.09
C VAL A 57 -9.02 -4.81 -1.81
N VAL A 58 -8.35 -5.92 -1.51
CA VAL A 58 -8.65 -7.24 -2.10
C VAL A 58 -10.10 -7.63 -1.80
N ALA A 59 -10.53 -7.55 -0.53
CA ALA A 59 -11.91 -7.85 -0.15
C ALA A 59 -12.92 -6.89 -0.83
N ALA A 60 -12.55 -5.62 -1.01
CA ALA A 60 -13.39 -4.65 -1.72
C ALA A 60 -13.56 -5.03 -3.19
N ILE A 61 -12.48 -5.44 -3.88
CA ILE A 61 -12.51 -5.93 -5.26
C ILE A 61 -13.31 -7.23 -5.36
N GLU A 62 -13.13 -8.16 -4.42
CA GLU A 62 -13.80 -9.47 -4.42
C GLU A 62 -15.31 -9.40 -4.33
N GLY A 63 -15.91 -8.39 -3.70
CA GLY A 63 -17.37 -8.25 -3.73
C GLY A 63 -17.89 -7.31 -4.81
N LEU A 64 -17.06 -6.86 -5.77
CA LEU A 64 -17.57 -6.17 -6.95
C LEU A 64 -18.43 -7.13 -7.80
N PRO A 65 -19.45 -6.63 -8.51
CA PRO A 65 -20.15 -7.39 -9.54
C PRO A 65 -19.19 -7.95 -10.59
N GLU A 66 -19.48 -9.13 -11.14
CA GLU A 66 -18.62 -9.80 -12.13
C GLU A 66 -18.28 -8.90 -13.33
N ARG A 67 -19.25 -8.10 -13.79
CA ARG A 67 -19.04 -7.16 -14.89
C ARG A 67 -18.01 -6.07 -14.57
N GLU A 68 -18.00 -5.58 -13.33
CA GLU A 68 -17.06 -4.56 -12.88
C GLU A 68 -15.65 -5.16 -12.71
N LYS A 69 -15.56 -6.37 -12.14
CA LYS A 69 -14.30 -7.12 -12.03
C LYS A 69 -13.67 -7.41 -13.39
N LEU A 70 -14.47 -7.92 -14.34
CA LEU A 70 -14.00 -8.21 -15.69
C LEU A 70 -13.47 -6.95 -16.37
N MET A 71 -14.18 -5.82 -16.23
CA MET A 71 -13.68 -4.56 -16.78
C MET A 71 -12.35 -4.14 -16.14
N MET A 72 -12.20 -4.28 -14.81
CA MET A 72 -10.95 -3.98 -14.11
C MET A 72 -9.80 -4.90 -14.55
N SER A 73 -10.03 -6.20 -14.73
CA SER A 73 -8.97 -7.12 -15.17
C SER A 73 -8.53 -6.83 -16.60
N LEU A 74 -9.47 -6.56 -17.51
CA LEU A 74 -9.13 -6.16 -18.88
C LEU A 74 -8.31 -4.86 -18.91
N TYR A 75 -8.56 -3.94 -17.98
CA TYR A 75 -7.84 -2.66 -17.91
C TYR A 75 -6.47 -2.76 -17.22
N TYR A 76 -6.38 -3.43 -16.07
CA TYR A 76 -5.16 -3.45 -15.25
C TYR A 76 -4.29 -4.69 -15.41
N GLU A 77 -4.84 -5.82 -15.85
CA GLU A 77 -4.05 -7.04 -16.08
C GLU A 77 -3.70 -7.22 -17.56
N GLN A 78 -4.57 -6.78 -18.47
CA GLN A 78 -4.40 -6.96 -19.91
C GLN A 78 -4.03 -5.67 -20.65
N ASP A 79 -3.88 -4.55 -19.94
CA ASP A 79 -3.52 -3.24 -20.49
C ASP A 79 -4.36 -2.80 -21.71
N LEU A 80 -5.62 -3.22 -21.78
CA LEU A 80 -6.51 -2.87 -22.90
C LEU A 80 -7.04 -1.44 -22.77
N ASN A 81 -7.21 -0.77 -23.90
CA ASN A 81 -7.85 0.54 -23.92
C ASN A 81 -9.38 0.45 -23.78
N LEU A 82 -10.04 1.53 -23.37
CA LEU A 82 -11.50 1.55 -23.16
C LEU A 82 -12.31 1.15 -24.41
N ARG A 83 -11.77 1.39 -25.61
CA ARG A 83 -12.39 1.02 -26.88
C ARG A 83 -12.35 -0.50 -27.11
N GLU A 84 -11.19 -1.12 -26.88
CA GLU A 84 -10.98 -2.57 -26.93
C GLU A 84 -11.80 -3.28 -25.87
N ILE A 85 -11.80 -2.78 -24.63
CA ILE A 85 -12.63 -3.30 -23.55
C ILE A 85 -14.11 -3.23 -23.93
N GLY A 86 -14.56 -2.12 -24.53
CA GLY A 86 -15.92 -1.97 -25.04
C GLY A 86 -16.27 -3.05 -26.07
N ALA A 87 -15.36 -3.32 -27.01
CA ALA A 87 -15.54 -4.37 -28.00
C ALA A 87 -15.61 -5.79 -27.37
N VAL A 88 -14.76 -6.10 -26.39
CA VAL A 88 -14.78 -7.40 -25.67
C VAL A 88 -16.05 -7.57 -24.86
N MET A 89 -16.49 -6.51 -24.18
CA MET A 89 -17.68 -6.52 -23.31
C MET A 89 -19.00 -6.32 -24.06
N GLY A 90 -18.97 -6.05 -25.37
CA GLY A 90 -20.14 -5.78 -26.20
C GLY A 90 -20.88 -4.48 -25.84
N VAL A 91 -20.16 -3.46 -25.35
CA VAL A 91 -20.73 -2.17 -24.92
C VAL A 91 -19.95 -1.00 -25.49
N SER A 92 -20.55 0.20 -25.48
CA SER A 92 -19.85 1.42 -25.92
C SER A 92 -18.74 1.83 -24.95
N GLU A 93 -17.74 2.56 -25.44
CA GLU A 93 -16.65 3.12 -24.62
C GLU A 93 -17.19 3.96 -23.44
N SER A 94 -18.20 4.79 -23.70
CA SER A 94 -18.87 5.58 -22.65
C SER A 94 -19.44 4.69 -21.55
N ARG A 95 -20.00 3.53 -21.91
CA ARG A 95 -20.50 2.57 -20.93
C ARG A 95 -19.38 1.93 -20.13
N VAL A 96 -18.22 1.65 -20.72
CA VAL A 96 -17.04 1.14 -20.00
C VAL A 96 -16.57 2.16 -18.97
N CYS A 97 -16.47 3.45 -19.35
CA CYS A 97 -16.08 4.52 -18.43
C CYS A 97 -17.05 4.65 -17.23
N GLN A 98 -18.35 4.47 -17.45
CA GLN A 98 -19.35 4.43 -16.38
C GLN A 98 -19.13 3.23 -15.45
N ILE A 99 -18.92 2.03 -16.00
CA ILE A 99 -18.64 0.81 -15.23
C ILE A 99 -17.37 1.00 -14.39
N HIS A 100 -16.33 1.60 -14.97
CA HIS A 100 -15.09 1.94 -14.27
C HIS A 100 -15.30 2.89 -13.09
N SER A 101 -16.04 3.96 -13.33
CA SER A 101 -16.36 4.95 -12.29
C SER A 101 -17.20 4.34 -11.17
N GLN A 102 -18.14 3.44 -11.50
CA GLN A 102 -18.95 2.70 -10.53
C GLN A 102 -18.12 1.73 -9.70
N ALA A 103 -17.21 0.97 -10.32
CA ALA A 103 -16.31 0.06 -9.63
C ALA A 103 -15.45 0.81 -8.61
N ILE A 104 -14.82 1.92 -9.01
CA ILE A 104 -14.02 2.77 -8.11
C ILE A 104 -14.88 3.32 -6.97
N ALA A 105 -16.08 3.82 -7.25
CA ALA A 105 -16.98 4.35 -6.22
C ALA A 105 -17.34 3.28 -5.18
N ARG A 106 -17.60 2.04 -5.61
CA ARG A 106 -17.87 0.91 -4.70
C ARG A 106 -16.65 0.54 -3.86
N ILE A 107 -15.47 0.43 -4.47
CA ILE A 107 -14.22 0.14 -3.74
C ILE A 107 -14.01 1.21 -2.67
N ARG A 108 -14.12 2.50 -3.03
CA ARG A 108 -13.97 3.62 -2.09
C ARG A 108 -15.00 3.58 -0.96
N SER A 109 -16.25 3.26 -1.25
CA SER A 109 -17.28 3.14 -0.21
C SER A 109 -16.91 2.05 0.80
N ARG A 110 -16.50 0.88 0.31
CA ARG A 110 -16.13 -0.25 1.18
C ARG A 110 -14.87 0.01 1.99
N LEU A 111 -13.88 0.66 1.37
CA LEU A 111 -12.68 1.09 2.07
C LEU A 111 -13.02 2.13 3.13
N ARG A 112 -13.93 3.08 2.88
CA ARG A 112 -14.36 4.04 3.91
C ARG A 112 -15.08 3.37 5.07
N ASP A 113 -15.89 2.35 4.79
CA ASP A 113 -16.63 1.63 5.83
C ASP A 113 -15.72 0.71 6.68
N ARG A 114 -14.58 0.25 6.14
CA ARG A 114 -13.56 -0.55 6.84
C ARG A 114 -12.38 0.26 7.39
N ALA A 115 -12.06 1.40 6.80
CA ALA A 115 -10.94 2.23 7.22
C ALA A 115 -11.31 2.91 8.53
N TRP A 116 -10.47 2.66 9.52
CA TRP A 116 -10.43 3.24 10.86
C TRP A 116 -10.18 4.76 10.86
N LEU A 117 -10.75 5.52 9.91
CA LEU A 117 -10.63 6.97 9.89
C LEU A 117 -11.46 7.52 11.05
N PRO A 118 -10.85 8.13 12.09
CA PRO A 118 -11.62 8.97 12.98
C PRO A 118 -12.24 10.06 12.11
N THR A 119 -13.56 10.13 12.09
CA THR A 119 -14.29 11.22 11.44
C THR A 119 -13.76 12.55 12.00
N PRO A 120 -13.19 13.45 11.17
CA PRO A 120 -12.92 14.79 11.66
C PRO A 120 -14.27 15.50 11.86
N THR A 121 -14.57 15.81 13.12
CA THR A 121 -15.56 16.83 13.50
C THR A 121 -15.18 18.20 12.99
#